data_AF-A0A9D1FPL4-F1
#
_entry.id   AF-A0A9D1FPL4-F1
#
_cell.length_a   1.000
_cell.length_b   1.000
_cell.length_c   1.000
_cell.angle_alpha   90.00
_cell.angle_beta   90.00
_cell.angle_gamma   90.00
#
_symmetry.space_group_name_H-M   'P 1'
#
loop_
_entity.id
_entity.type
_entity.pdbx_description
1 polymer ?
#
loop_
_entity_poly.entity_id
_entity_poly.type
_entity_poly.pdbx_seq_one_letter_code
_entity_poly.pdbx_strand_id
1 'polypeptide(L)'
;MDNVLQAIKDIVLIAVPIITAYITYRTNKKSKKELNAELEVRLKEQDNETANEIKKMQKQLEVQNMQSSWENSTPTTQKYIDEAGIKRYGNVSSLTPLVSQIYQEFQNKNLDVEDLKTLKKMLLSIQLPAEDEELYPYEIPKLMEYKKLLRYIDKLIANLEANN
;
A
#
# COMPACT_ATOMS: atom_id res chain seq x y z
N MET A 1 96.17 10.19 -0.80
CA MET A 1 94.88 10.62 -0.20
C MET A 1 93.72 10.48 -1.19
N ASP A 2 93.97 10.41 -2.50
CA ASP A 2 92.92 10.42 -3.53
C ASP A 2 92.07 9.14 -3.62
N ASN A 3 92.67 7.95 -3.45
CA ASN A 3 91.93 6.68 -3.51
C ASN A 3 90.88 6.52 -2.40
N VAL A 4 91.10 7.11 -1.22
CA VAL A 4 90.15 7.07 -0.09
C VAL A 4 88.97 8.01 -0.36
N LEU A 5 89.23 9.21 -0.89
CA LEU A 5 88.19 10.17 -1.23
C LEU A 5 87.30 9.66 -2.38
N GLN A 6 87.91 9.02 -3.39
CA GLN A 6 87.19 8.39 -4.50
C GLN A 6 86.27 7.26 -4.00
N ALA A 7 86.80 6.37 -3.13
CA ALA A 7 86.02 5.28 -2.54
C ALA A 7 84.84 5.79 -1.69
N ILE A 8 85.04 6.85 -0.91
CA ILE A 8 83.95 7.48 -0.14
C ILE A 8 82.87 8.02 -1.08
N LYS A 9 83.27 8.67 -2.18
CA LYS A 9 82.33 9.23 -3.16
C LYS A 9 81.51 8.13 -3.84
N ASP A 10 82.14 7.01 -4.20
CA ASP A 10 81.45 5.87 -4.81
C ASP A 10 80.48 5.18 -3.84
N ILE A 11 80.86 5.05 -2.56
CA ILE A 11 79.97 4.51 -1.51
C ILE A 11 78.75 5.42 -1.31
N VAL A 12 78.95 6.74 -1.26
CA VAL A 12 77.85 7.71 -1.12
C VAL A 12 76.93 7.67 -2.35
N LEU A 13 77.50 7.58 -3.55
CA LEU A 13 76.74 7.50 -4.81
C LEU A 13 75.81 6.28 -4.85
N ILE A 14 76.23 5.15 -4.27
CA ILE A 14 75.43 3.91 -4.20
C ILE A 14 74.46 3.93 -3.01
N ALA A 15 74.90 4.41 -1.85
CA ALA A 15 74.11 4.34 -0.62
C ALA A 15 72.93 5.34 -0.60
N VAL A 16 73.10 6.54 -1.15
CA VAL A 16 72.07 7.59 -1.11
C VAL A 16 70.78 7.18 -1.83
N PRO A 17 70.81 6.63 -3.07
CA PRO A 17 69.61 6.13 -3.74
C PRO A 17 68.90 5.01 -2.96
N ILE A 18 69.66 4.08 -2.37
CA ILE A 18 69.12 2.95 -1.60
C ILE A 18 68.41 3.45 -0.33
N ILE A 19 69.03 4.36 0.41
CA ILE A 19 68.45 4.97 1.62
C ILE A 19 67.21 5.78 1.27
N THR A 20 67.27 6.57 0.20
CA THR A 20 66.13 7.41 -0.25
C THR A 20 64.95 6.54 -0.69
N ALA A 21 65.21 5.44 -1.41
CA ALA A 21 64.18 4.48 -1.81
C ALA A 21 63.54 3.80 -0.59
N TYR A 22 64.36 3.42 0.41
CA TYR A 22 63.86 2.81 1.65
C TYR A 22 63.00 3.77 2.48
N ILE A 23 63.42 5.03 2.63
CA ILE A 23 62.66 6.06 3.35
C ILE A 23 61.35 6.32 2.61
N THR A 24 61.40 6.52 1.29
CA THR A 24 60.21 6.73 0.45
C THR A 24 59.23 5.57 0.54
N TYR A 25 59.72 4.32 0.52
CA TYR A 25 58.88 3.14 0.70
C TYR A 25 58.22 3.10 2.10
N ARG A 26 58.97 3.46 3.14
CA ARG A 26 58.46 3.48 4.52
C ARG A 26 57.44 4.60 4.74
N THR A 27 57.61 5.75 4.10
CA THR A 27 56.67 6.89 4.20
C THR A 27 55.44 6.72 3.33
N ASN A 28 55.56 6.06 2.16
CA ASN A 28 54.41 5.74 1.30
C ASN A 28 53.57 4.56 1.81
N LYS A 29 54.07 3.80 2.78
CA LYS A 29 53.29 2.77 3.45
C LYS A 29 52.27 3.45 4.36
N LYS A 30 51.05 3.66 3.84
CA LYS A 30 49.90 4.13 4.62
C LYS A 30 49.86 3.40 5.96
N SER A 31 49.68 4.15 7.04
CA SER A 31 49.64 3.56 8.38
C SER A 31 48.45 2.61 8.48
N LYS A 32 48.56 1.51 9.24
CA LYS A 32 47.44 0.58 9.47
C LYS A 32 46.16 1.30 9.92
N LYS A 33 46.30 2.40 10.67
CA LYS A 33 45.18 3.24 11.11
C LYS A 33 44.47 3.95 9.96
N GLU A 34 45.20 4.49 8.99
CA GLU A 34 44.65 5.18 7.82
C GLU A 34 43.97 4.19 6.88
N LEU A 35 44.57 3.02 6.66
CA LEU A 35 43.97 1.94 5.89
C LEU A 35 42.65 1.47 6.53
N ASN A 36 42.62 1.32 7.86
CA ASN A 36 41.40 0.93 8.57
C ASN A 36 40.32 2.03 8.51
N ALA A 37 40.70 3.30 8.63
CA ALA A 37 39.75 4.41 8.52
C ALA A 37 39.15 4.51 7.10
N GLU A 38 39.97 4.33 6.06
CA GLU A 38 39.50 4.32 4.67
C GLU A 38 38.60 3.11 4.40
N LEU A 39 38.92 1.93 4.95
CA LEU A 39 38.07 0.75 4.88
C LEU A 39 36.72 0.97 5.57
N GLU A 40 36.70 1.60 6.74
CA GLU A 40 35.45 1.86 7.47
C GLU A 40 34.53 2.84 6.71
N VAL A 41 35.11 3.87 6.08
CA VAL A 41 34.36 4.81 5.24
C VAL A 41 33.77 4.09 4.03
N ARG A 42 34.57 3.27 3.32
CA ARG A 42 34.08 2.50 2.16
C ARG A 42 32.99 1.50 2.54
N LEU A 43 33.12 0.83 3.68
CA LEU A 43 32.08 -0.09 4.18
C LEU A 43 30.78 0.67 4.47
N LYS A 44 30.85 1.84 5.10
CA LYS A 44 29.68 2.70 5.35
C LYS A 44 29.04 3.22 4.06
N GLU A 45 29.84 3.61 3.08
CA GLU A 45 29.35 4.04 1.76
C GLU A 45 28.62 2.88 1.06
N GLN A 46 29.22 1.69 1.04
CA GLN A 46 28.62 0.50 0.45
C GLN A 46 27.34 0.06 1.17
N ASP A 47 27.30 0.14 2.51
CA ASP A 47 26.10 -0.14 3.29
C ASP A 47 24.97 0.85 2.97
N ASN A 48 25.30 2.14 2.82
CA ASN A 48 24.34 3.18 2.45
C ASN A 48 23.82 2.99 1.02
N GLU A 49 24.68 2.63 0.06
CA GLU A 49 24.30 2.29 -1.31
C GLU A 49 23.36 1.08 -1.33
N THR A 50 23.72 0.02 -0.61
CA THR A 50 22.91 -1.21 -0.49
C THR A 50 21.55 -0.91 0.15
N ALA A 51 21.51 -0.09 1.21
CA ALA A 51 20.26 0.32 1.84
C ALA A 51 19.36 1.14 0.90
N ASN A 52 19.96 2.02 0.09
CA ASN A 52 19.23 2.80 -0.91
C ASN A 52 18.68 1.91 -2.03
N GLU A 53 19.44 0.92 -2.50
CA GLU A 53 18.97 -0.06 -3.47
C GLU A 53 17.83 -0.92 -2.93
N ILE A 54 17.95 -1.42 -1.70
CA ILE A 54 16.87 -2.16 -1.02
C ILE A 54 15.61 -1.31 -0.93
N LYS A 55 15.72 -0.05 -0.52
CA LYS A 55 14.59 0.87 -0.44
C LYS A 55 13.94 1.13 -1.80
N LYS A 56 14.75 1.22 -2.86
CA LYS A 56 14.26 1.37 -4.24
C LYS A 56 13.54 0.11 -4.72
N MET A 57 14.09 -1.07 -4.47
CA MET A 57 13.45 -2.35 -4.78
C MET A 57 12.12 -2.53 -4.03
N GLN A 58 12.07 -2.17 -2.74
CA GLN A 58 10.83 -2.20 -1.96
C GLN A 58 9.75 -1.29 -2.55
N LYS A 59 10.11 -0.05 -2.92
CA LYS A 59 9.17 0.85 -3.61
C LYS A 59 8.68 0.29 -4.95
N GLN A 60 9.58 -0.31 -5.74
CA GLN A 60 9.19 -0.92 -7.02
C GLN A 60 8.26 -2.10 -6.82
N LEU A 61 8.50 -2.94 -5.81
CA LEU A 61 7.64 -4.05 -5.45
C LEU A 61 6.26 -3.59 -4.99
N GLU A 62 6.19 -2.53 -4.18
CA GLU A 62 4.92 -1.93 -3.76
C GLU A 62 4.12 -1.39 -4.95
N VAL A 63 4.77 -0.67 -5.86
CA VAL A 63 4.15 -0.17 -7.11
C VAL A 63 3.65 -1.34 -7.96
N GLN A 64 4.44 -2.41 -8.09
CA GLN A 64 4.04 -3.60 -8.85
C GLN A 64 2.86 -4.33 -8.20
N ASN A 65 2.85 -4.47 -6.88
CA ASN A 65 1.74 -5.06 -6.13
C ASN A 65 0.46 -4.23 -6.30
N MET A 66 0.57 -2.89 -6.24
CA MET A 66 -0.55 -2.01 -6.54
C MET A 66 -1.04 -2.23 -7.97
N GLN A 67 -0.16 -2.16 -8.97
CA GLN A 67 -0.52 -2.36 -10.38
C GLN A 67 -1.21 -3.70 -10.60
N SER A 68 -0.68 -4.79 -10.06
CA SER A 68 -1.31 -6.11 -10.13
C SER A 68 -2.70 -6.14 -9.47
N SER A 69 -2.87 -5.47 -8.32
CA SER A 69 -4.18 -5.32 -7.67
C SER A 69 -5.17 -4.55 -8.55
N TRP A 70 -4.74 -3.45 -9.18
CA TRP A 70 -5.56 -2.68 -10.13
C TRP A 70 -5.91 -3.51 -11.37
N GLU A 71 -4.94 -4.19 -11.98
CA GLU A 71 -5.14 -5.02 -13.17
C GLU A 71 -6.05 -6.22 -12.91
N ASN A 72 -6.10 -6.75 -11.69
CA ASN A 72 -6.99 -7.87 -11.35
C ASN A 72 -8.38 -7.40 -10.90
N SER A 73 -8.48 -6.26 -10.20
CA SER A 73 -9.73 -5.77 -9.62
C SER A 73 -10.60 -5.02 -10.64
N THR A 74 -9.99 -4.29 -11.57
CA THR A 74 -10.71 -3.41 -12.50
C THR A 74 -11.44 -4.20 -13.59
N PRO A 75 -10.84 -5.20 -14.27
CA PRO A 75 -11.52 -5.97 -15.31
C PRO A 75 -12.61 -6.88 -14.75
N THR A 76 -12.38 -7.44 -13.55
CA THR A 76 -13.33 -8.34 -12.90
C THR A 76 -14.57 -7.58 -12.45
N THR A 77 -14.40 -6.40 -11.83
CA THR A 77 -15.52 -5.55 -11.42
C THR A 77 -16.27 -5.00 -12.64
N GLN A 78 -15.55 -4.56 -13.69
CA GLN A 78 -16.18 -4.07 -14.92
C GLN A 78 -16.97 -5.16 -15.63
N LYS A 79 -16.46 -6.40 -15.69
CA LYS A 79 -17.18 -7.53 -16.28
C LYS A 79 -18.50 -7.82 -15.56
N TYR A 80 -18.53 -7.79 -14.22
CA TYR A 80 -19.78 -7.94 -13.47
C TYR A 80 -20.74 -6.77 -13.67
N ILE A 81 -20.22 -5.55 -13.80
CA ILE A 81 -21.04 -4.36 -14.11
C ILE A 81 -21.66 -4.48 -15.50
N ASP A 82 -20.92 -5.01 -16.47
CA ASP A 82 -21.38 -5.19 -17.84
C ASP A 82 -22.41 -6.34 -17.93
N GLU A 83 -22.21 -7.44 -17.21
CA GLU A 83 -23.12 -8.60 -17.15
C GLU A 83 -24.41 -8.33 -16.36
N ALA A 84 -24.33 -7.66 -15.21
CA ALA A 84 -25.50 -7.29 -14.40
C ALA A 84 -26.24 -6.08 -14.96
N GLY A 85 -25.55 -5.24 -15.72
CA GLY A 85 -26.01 -3.92 -16.14
C GLY A 85 -25.76 -2.85 -15.08
N ILE A 86 -25.27 -1.69 -15.55
CA ILE A 86 -24.86 -0.54 -14.72
C ILE A 86 -25.95 -0.12 -13.71
N LYS A 87 -27.22 -0.15 -14.13
CA LYS A 87 -28.35 0.25 -13.28
C LYS A 87 -28.59 -0.71 -12.12
N ARG A 88 -28.56 -2.03 -12.38
CA ARG A 88 -28.74 -3.07 -11.35
C ARG A 88 -27.60 -3.01 -10.35
N TYR A 89 -26.36 -2.96 -10.83
CA TYR A 89 -25.18 -2.85 -9.99
C TYR A 89 -25.25 -1.60 -9.10
N GLY A 90 -25.61 -0.44 -9.68
CA GLY A 90 -25.76 0.82 -8.96
C GLY A 90 -26.83 0.75 -7.87
N ASN A 91 -28.02 0.22 -8.19
CA ASN A 91 -29.11 0.08 -7.24
C ASN A 91 -28.73 -0.86 -6.09
N VAL A 92 -28.23 -2.07 -6.39
CA VAL A 92 -27.91 -3.07 -5.37
C VAL A 92 -26.74 -2.63 -4.50
N SER A 93 -25.72 -1.99 -5.07
CA SER A 93 -24.56 -1.50 -4.32
C SER A 93 -24.90 -0.33 -3.40
N SER A 94 -25.89 0.48 -3.75
CA SER A 94 -26.36 1.60 -2.94
C SER A 94 -27.26 1.17 -1.78
N LEU A 95 -27.69 -0.11 -1.71
CA LEU A 95 -28.54 -0.59 -0.62
C LEU A 95 -27.84 -0.55 0.75
N THR A 96 -26.55 -0.91 0.81
CA THR A 96 -25.80 -0.94 2.07
C THR A 96 -25.78 0.43 2.77
N PRO A 97 -25.32 1.53 2.13
CA PRO A 97 -25.36 2.83 2.78
C PRO A 97 -26.80 3.31 3.07
N LEU A 98 -27.76 3.02 2.19
CA LEU A 98 -29.17 3.39 2.39
C LEU A 98 -29.76 2.73 3.65
N VAL A 99 -29.55 1.42 3.81
CA VAL A 99 -30.03 0.67 4.98
C VAL A 99 -29.44 1.23 6.26
N SER A 100 -28.13 1.51 6.27
CA SER A 100 -27.45 2.11 7.43
C SER A 100 -28.04 3.47 7.79
N GLN A 101 -28.30 4.34 6.82
CA GLN A 101 -28.88 5.66 7.06
C GLN A 101 -30.29 5.57 7.63
N ILE A 102 -31.12 4.68 7.10
CA ILE A 102 -32.50 4.51 7.58
C ILE A 102 -32.52 3.97 9.02
N TYR A 103 -31.63 3.03 9.36
CA TYR A 103 -31.51 2.57 10.74
C TYR A 103 -31.08 3.69 11.70
N GLN A 104 -30.23 4.62 11.25
CA GLN A 104 -29.88 5.80 12.05
C GLN A 104 -31.08 6.73 12.24
N GLU A 105 -31.89 6.97 11.20
CA GLU A 105 -33.11 7.79 11.32
C GLU A 105 -34.10 7.19 12.33
N PHE A 106 -34.23 5.86 12.40
CA PHE A 106 -35.06 5.20 13.42
C PHE A 106 -34.58 5.41 14.85
N GLN A 107 -33.29 5.66 15.07
CA GLN A 107 -32.75 5.95 16.41
C GLN A 107 -32.96 7.42 16.82
N ASN A 108 -33.09 8.32 15.85
CA ASN A 108 -33.03 9.75 16.08
C ASN A 108 -34.40 10.45 16.14
N LYS A 109 -35.51 9.80 15.76
CA LYS A 109 -36.85 10.44 15.65
C LYS A 109 -38.03 9.52 16.01
N ASN A 110 -39.15 10.13 16.40
CA ASN A 110 -40.48 9.51 16.38
C ASN A 110 -41.06 9.60 14.96
N LEU A 111 -40.87 8.56 14.15
CA LEU A 111 -41.57 8.42 12.87
C LEU A 111 -43.01 7.99 13.11
N ASP A 112 -43.95 8.69 12.49
CA ASP A 112 -45.35 8.30 12.55
C ASP A 112 -45.67 7.17 11.54
N VAL A 113 -46.89 6.65 11.60
CA VAL A 113 -47.31 5.54 10.73
C VAL A 113 -47.32 5.94 9.25
N GLU A 114 -47.66 7.19 8.93
CA GLU A 114 -47.79 7.66 7.55
C GLU A 114 -46.41 7.87 6.91
N ASP A 115 -45.45 8.39 7.68
CA ASP A 115 -44.04 8.50 7.30
C ASP A 115 -43.44 7.12 7.03
N LEU A 116 -43.72 6.12 7.88
CA LEU A 116 -43.24 4.74 7.69
C LEU A 116 -43.86 4.09 6.43
N LYS A 117 -45.15 4.32 6.17
CA LYS A 117 -45.82 3.86 4.94
C LYS A 117 -45.22 4.52 3.70
N THR A 118 -44.97 5.82 3.77
CA THR A 118 -44.33 6.59 2.69
C THR A 118 -42.92 6.11 2.42
N LEU A 119 -42.11 5.92 3.47
CA LEU A 119 -40.76 5.37 3.38
C LEU A 119 -40.78 3.99 2.74
N LYS A 120 -41.65 3.08 3.20
CA LYS A 120 -41.80 1.75 2.60
C LYS A 120 -42.11 1.83 1.11
N LYS A 121 -43.01 2.72 0.70
CA LYS A 121 -43.36 2.92 -0.71
C LYS A 121 -42.17 3.43 -1.54
N MET A 122 -41.38 4.36 -1.00
CA MET A 122 -40.16 4.83 -1.66
C MET A 122 -39.11 3.72 -1.78
N LEU A 123 -38.97 2.89 -0.76
CA LEU A 123 -38.04 1.75 -0.79
C LEU A 123 -38.47 0.76 -1.88
N LEU A 124 -39.75 0.38 -1.93
CA LEU A 124 -40.27 -0.57 -2.92
C LEU A 124 -40.23 -0.08 -4.37
N SER A 125 -39.99 1.22 -4.61
CA SER A 125 -39.83 1.74 -5.98
C SER A 125 -38.43 1.52 -6.55
N ILE A 126 -37.46 1.12 -5.71
CA ILE A 126 -36.11 0.78 -6.16
C ILE A 126 -36.18 -0.49 -7.00
N GLN A 127 -35.67 -0.41 -8.23
CA GLN A 127 -35.61 -1.56 -9.13
C GLN A 127 -34.50 -2.51 -8.66
N LEU A 128 -34.91 -3.68 -8.19
CA LEU A 128 -34.03 -4.76 -7.74
C LEU A 128 -34.21 -5.98 -8.65
N PRO A 129 -33.24 -6.91 -8.67
CA PRO A 129 -33.37 -8.17 -9.42
C PRO A 129 -34.62 -8.93 -8.97
N ALA A 130 -35.37 -9.47 -9.93
CA ALA A 130 -36.52 -10.32 -9.63
C ALA A 130 -36.08 -11.65 -8.96
N GLU A 131 -37.01 -12.35 -8.32
CA GLU A 131 -36.68 -13.59 -7.58
C GLU A 131 -36.27 -14.75 -8.50
N ASP A 132 -36.65 -14.67 -9.78
CA ASP A 132 -36.33 -15.63 -10.84
C ASP A 132 -35.09 -15.25 -11.66
N GLU A 133 -34.52 -14.06 -11.46
CA GLU A 133 -33.27 -13.65 -12.08
C GLU A 133 -32.06 -14.31 -11.40
N GLU A 134 -31.02 -14.62 -12.19
CA GLU A 134 -29.74 -15.06 -11.65
C GLU A 134 -29.15 -13.98 -10.75
N LEU A 135 -28.76 -14.34 -9.53
CA LEU A 135 -28.16 -13.44 -8.55
C LEU A 135 -26.65 -13.58 -8.53
N TYR A 136 -25.95 -12.45 -8.48
CA TYR A 136 -24.51 -12.43 -8.31
C TYR A 136 -24.14 -12.53 -6.81
N PRO A 137 -23.00 -13.17 -6.46
CA PRO A 137 -22.62 -13.38 -5.07
C PRO A 137 -22.57 -12.10 -4.21
N TYR A 138 -22.18 -10.96 -4.79
CA TYR A 138 -22.10 -9.68 -4.07
C TYR A 138 -23.48 -9.09 -3.71
N GLU A 139 -24.54 -9.52 -4.40
CA GLU A 139 -25.90 -8.97 -4.26
C GLU A 139 -26.64 -9.62 -3.10
N ILE A 140 -26.43 -10.91 -2.89
CA ILE A 140 -27.11 -11.74 -1.88
C ILE A 140 -27.11 -11.07 -0.49
N PRO A 141 -25.94 -10.71 0.11
CA PRO A 141 -25.94 -10.09 1.43
C PRO A 141 -26.69 -8.75 1.47
N LYS A 142 -26.54 -7.92 0.43
CA LYS A 142 -27.16 -6.58 0.33
C LYS A 142 -28.69 -6.68 0.23
N LEU A 143 -29.18 -7.58 -0.63
CA LEU A 143 -30.61 -7.84 -0.80
C LEU A 143 -31.22 -8.45 0.47
N MET A 144 -30.50 -9.35 1.15
CA MET A 144 -30.96 -9.95 2.40
C MET A 144 -31.10 -8.92 3.52
N GLU A 145 -30.14 -8.00 3.65
CA GLU A 145 -30.18 -6.92 4.62
C GLU A 145 -31.34 -5.96 4.35
N TYR A 146 -31.52 -5.58 3.09
CA TYR A 146 -32.65 -4.77 2.66
C TYR A 146 -34.02 -5.43 2.91
N LYS A 147 -34.16 -6.74 2.64
CA LYS A 147 -35.38 -7.51 3.00
C LYS A 147 -35.61 -7.57 4.52
N LYS A 148 -34.56 -7.53 5.34
CA LYS A 148 -34.71 -7.42 6.81
C LYS A 148 -35.22 -6.03 7.21
N LEU A 149 -34.71 -4.97 6.59
CA LEU A 149 -35.18 -3.60 6.82
C LEU A 149 -36.69 -3.46 6.51
N LEU A 150 -37.14 -3.95 5.35
CA LEU A 150 -38.56 -3.90 4.99
C LEU A 150 -39.45 -4.60 6.02
N ARG A 151 -39.06 -5.81 6.45
CA ARG A 151 -39.77 -6.54 7.52
C ARG A 151 -39.75 -5.81 8.86
N TYR A 152 -38.69 -5.08 9.14
CA TYR A 152 -38.60 -4.27 10.36
C TYR A 152 -39.59 -3.09 10.30
N ILE A 153 -39.67 -2.39 9.17
CA ILE A 153 -40.65 -1.33 8.94
C ILE A 153 -42.09 -1.87 9.08
N ASP A 154 -42.38 -3.05 8.51
CA ASP A 154 -43.70 -3.68 8.64
C ASP A 154 -44.09 -3.95 10.09
N LYS A 155 -43.14 -4.42 10.90
CA LYS A 155 -43.37 -4.63 12.34
C LYS A 155 -43.61 -3.31 13.07
N LEU A 156 -42.87 -2.25 12.73
CA LEU A 156 -43.08 -0.93 13.34
C LEU A 156 -44.46 -0.38 13.02
N ILE A 157 -44.88 -0.45 11.76
CA ILE A 157 -46.22 -0.02 11.32
C ILE A 157 -47.29 -0.80 12.08
N ALA A 158 -47.23 -2.13 12.08
CA ALA A 158 -48.21 -2.97 12.75
C ALA A 158 -48.31 -2.71 14.26
N ASN A 159 -47.18 -2.48 14.92
CA ASN A 159 -47.14 -2.16 16.36
C ASN A 159 -47.76 -0.79 16.65
N LEU A 160 -47.51 0.22 15.82
CA LEU A 160 -48.09 1.55 16.00
C LEU A 160 -49.59 1.57 15.69
N GLU A 161 -50.04 0.82 14.69
CA GLU A 161 -51.46 0.66 14.36
C GLU A 161 -52.22 -0.13 15.44
N ALA A 162 -51.58 -1.07 16.13
CA ALA A 162 -52.19 -1.83 17.22
C ALA A 162 -52.29 -1.05 18.55
N ASN A 163 -51.51 0.02 18.71
CA ASN A 163 -51.45 0.84 19.92
C ASN A 163 -52.24 2.16 19.80
N ASN A 164 -52.85 2.43 18.65
CA ASN A 164 -53.76 3.56 18.38
C ASN A 164 -55.22 3.08 18.36
#